data_AF-A0A6A5BF67-F1
#
_entry.id   AF-A0A6A5BF67-F1
#
_cell.length_a   1.000
_cell.length_b   1.000
_cell.length_c   1.000
_cell.angle_alpha   90.00
_cell.angle_beta   90.00
_cell.angle_gamma   90.00
#
_symmetry.space_group_name_H-M   'P 1'
#
loop_
_entity.id
_entity.type
_entity.pdbx_description
1 polymer ?
#
loop_
_entity_poly.entity_id
_entity_poly.type
_entity_poly.pdbx_seq_one_letter_code
_entity_poly.pdbx_strand_id
1 'polypeptide(L)'
;MSVSTTETIVSTGSAPANSANRNSAAQPLIIKPTFAPTEEYLKKHEYAEKRELFLSEKDTQLAVKSIRNTIKNEEARLRRKYKWLKYQDALGLLAFGISVISMLAVGYLYLTGRLHWALVVPLLALPASILHELEHDLIHNLYFKTNQWVHHVMYAVIYIAKFSVTPWYRKFMHLRHHQVSGSKYDLEERLIGSGLPFGFLRLALVLTPWANTMVLDDIEKDNRSDWSRWGLVITCIPTVFTFAVLWHLFFGYVRAISGLTITDFDPVLYLPLWAWPIVRDLGVLILLPNILRQACLNLMASYCHYYGDVPAGDVFYQGQVIDHWTMWPFQLFCFNFGATHIIHHFVPNQPFYIREAISRKANAEMIRHGVRNNDWRIVARNNRYYESSKHLLEADKSQVINPEQWNEILKSN
;
A
#
# COMPACT_ATOMS: atom_id res chain seq x y z
N MET A 1 -36.47 -42.12 6.58
CA MET A 1 -35.79 -42.53 5.33
C MET A 1 -34.65 -41.56 5.07
N SER A 2 -33.44 -42.13 5.08
CA SER A 2 -32.10 -41.62 4.73
C SER A 2 -31.80 -40.11 4.79
N VAL A 3 -31.03 -39.78 5.82
CA VAL A 3 -30.01 -38.73 5.88
C VAL A 3 -28.88 -39.04 4.88
N SER A 4 -28.35 -38.03 4.18
CA SER A 4 -27.01 -38.04 3.55
C SER A 4 -26.54 -36.58 3.40
N THR A 5 -25.87 -36.04 4.42
CA THR A 5 -24.41 -35.86 4.55
C THR A 5 -23.84 -34.65 3.81
N THR A 6 -23.67 -33.59 4.60
CA THR A 6 -22.75 -32.47 4.47
C THR A 6 -21.33 -32.93 4.14
N GLU A 7 -20.80 -32.52 2.99
CA GLU A 7 -19.36 -32.58 2.74
C GLU A 7 -18.66 -31.44 3.47
N THR A 8 -17.84 -31.88 4.42
CA THR A 8 -17.00 -31.06 5.27
C THR A 8 -15.68 -30.88 4.53
N ILE A 9 -15.37 -29.67 4.07
CA ILE A 9 -14.03 -29.40 3.51
C ILE A 9 -13.06 -29.29 4.69
N VAL A 10 -12.29 -30.36 4.85
CA VAL A 10 -11.28 -30.56 5.87
C VAL A 10 -10.10 -29.60 5.62
N SER A 11 -9.84 -28.78 6.63
CA SER A 11 -8.56 -28.10 6.87
C SER A 11 -7.41 -29.12 6.94
N THR A 12 -6.49 -29.11 5.98
CA THR A 12 -5.19 -29.78 6.10
C THR A 12 -4.07 -28.85 5.62
N GLY A 13 -3.05 -28.68 6.47
CA GLY A 13 -1.84 -27.93 6.12
C GLY A 13 -1.25 -27.04 7.21
N SER A 14 -1.46 -27.33 8.49
CA SER A 14 -0.63 -26.76 9.57
C SER A 14 0.78 -27.36 9.46
N ALA A 15 1.73 -26.59 8.94
CA ALA A 15 3.15 -26.92 9.02
C ALA A 15 3.55 -27.08 10.51
N PRO A 16 4.38 -28.07 10.86
CA PRO A 16 4.66 -28.36 12.25
C PRO A 16 5.42 -27.21 12.92
N ALA A 17 5.00 -26.90 14.15
CA ALA A 17 5.66 -25.98 15.05
C ALA A 17 7.11 -26.43 15.28
N ASN A 18 8.06 -25.68 14.75
CA ASN A 18 9.46 -25.93 15.03
C ASN A 18 9.76 -25.47 16.46
N SER A 19 10.09 -26.45 17.29
CA SER A 19 10.39 -26.35 18.70
C SER A 19 11.58 -25.44 19.00
N ALA A 20 11.55 -24.88 20.20
CA ALA A 20 12.51 -23.94 20.71
C ALA A 20 13.96 -24.49 20.79
N ASN A 21 14.89 -23.68 20.30
CA ASN A 21 16.16 -23.32 20.93
C ASN A 21 17.05 -24.47 21.46
N ARG A 22 17.87 -25.06 20.58
CA ARG A 22 19.22 -25.56 20.90
C ARG A 22 20.19 -25.33 19.73
N ASN A 23 21.42 -24.97 20.09
CA ASN A 23 22.65 -24.85 19.27
C ASN A 23 22.97 -23.49 18.65
N SER A 24 23.78 -22.72 19.39
CA SER A 24 24.55 -21.56 18.98
C SER A 24 25.79 -21.92 18.14
N ALA A 25 25.60 -22.69 17.07
CA ALA A 25 26.54 -22.73 15.96
C ALA A 25 25.93 -21.88 14.85
N ALA A 26 26.62 -20.81 14.42
CA ALA A 26 26.15 -19.94 13.36
C ALA A 26 25.93 -20.76 12.09
N GLN A 27 24.67 -21.09 11.75
CA GLN A 27 24.36 -21.76 10.50
C GLN A 27 24.93 -20.93 9.34
N PRO A 28 25.64 -21.55 8.38
CA PRO A 28 26.25 -20.84 7.26
C PRO A 28 25.17 -20.06 6.48
N LEU A 29 25.54 -18.91 5.89
CA LEU A 29 24.58 -18.19 5.03
C LEU A 29 24.33 -19.08 3.83
N ILE A 30 23.12 -19.59 3.69
CA ILE A 30 22.71 -20.16 2.42
C ILE A 30 22.35 -18.97 1.54
N ILE A 31 23.36 -18.45 0.84
CA ILE A 31 23.16 -17.42 -0.19
C ILE A 31 22.35 -18.07 -1.30
N LYS A 32 21.15 -17.55 -1.54
CA LYS A 32 20.32 -18.03 -2.63
C LYS A 32 20.92 -17.56 -3.95
N PRO A 33 20.93 -18.39 -5.00
CA PRO A 33 21.50 -18.01 -6.28
C PRO A 33 20.72 -16.81 -6.85
N THR A 34 21.47 -15.81 -7.31
CA THR A 34 20.95 -14.66 -8.04
C THR A 34 21.52 -14.72 -9.46
N PHE A 35 20.78 -14.22 -10.43
CA PHE A 35 21.13 -14.34 -11.84
C PHE A 35 21.14 -12.97 -12.46
N ALA A 36 22.24 -12.61 -13.12
CA ALA A 36 22.23 -11.47 -14.00
C ALA A 36 21.27 -11.75 -15.18
N PRO A 37 20.50 -10.76 -15.66
CA PRO A 37 19.79 -10.90 -16.91
C PRO A 37 20.80 -11.18 -18.04
N THR A 38 20.50 -12.18 -18.87
CA THR A 38 21.31 -12.49 -20.04
C THR A 38 21.09 -11.43 -21.12
N GLU A 39 22.03 -11.30 -22.06
CA GLU A 39 21.85 -10.41 -23.22
C GLU A 39 20.61 -10.78 -24.03
N GLU A 40 20.33 -12.09 -24.17
CA GLU A 40 19.11 -12.60 -24.81
C GLU A 40 17.84 -12.10 -24.08
N TYR A 41 17.80 -12.21 -22.76
CA TYR A 41 16.68 -11.73 -21.96
C TYR A 41 16.46 -10.21 -22.12
N LEU A 42 17.55 -9.42 -22.10
CA LEU A 42 17.45 -7.98 -22.28
C LEU A 42 16.92 -7.62 -23.67
N LYS A 43 17.34 -8.33 -24.73
CA LYS A 43 16.79 -8.15 -26.08
C LYS A 43 15.31 -8.52 -26.15
N LYS A 44 14.87 -9.59 -25.45
CA LYS A 44 13.45 -9.95 -25.34
C LYS A 44 12.65 -8.84 -24.66
N HIS A 45 13.15 -8.34 -23.54
CA HIS A 45 12.51 -7.27 -22.78
C HIS A 45 12.38 -6.00 -23.63
N GLU A 46 13.44 -5.58 -24.31
CA GLU A 46 13.41 -4.41 -25.20
C GLU A 46 12.42 -4.60 -26.37
N TYR A 47 12.40 -5.79 -26.97
CA TYR A 47 11.43 -6.12 -28.02
C TYR A 47 9.99 -6.07 -27.50
N ALA A 48 9.75 -6.63 -26.31
CA ALA A 48 8.46 -6.64 -25.63
C ALA A 48 7.95 -5.21 -25.40
N GLU A 49 8.78 -4.36 -24.79
CA GLU A 49 8.43 -2.96 -24.52
C GLU A 49 8.15 -2.17 -25.80
N LYS A 50 8.95 -2.35 -26.87
CA LYS A 50 8.73 -1.66 -28.16
C LYS A 50 7.42 -2.03 -28.85
N ARG A 51 6.94 -3.25 -28.62
CA ARG A 51 5.69 -3.77 -29.22
C ARG A 51 4.52 -3.76 -28.25
N GLU A 52 4.71 -3.23 -27.04
CA GLU A 52 3.71 -3.24 -25.98
C GLU A 52 3.19 -4.65 -25.67
N LEU A 53 4.11 -5.61 -25.59
CA LEU A 53 3.85 -7.00 -25.25
C LEU A 53 4.43 -7.34 -23.88
N PHE A 54 3.78 -8.25 -23.17
CA PHE A 54 4.31 -8.87 -21.96
C PHE A 54 5.30 -9.98 -22.31
N LEU A 55 6.29 -10.17 -21.45
CA LEU A 55 7.22 -11.29 -21.52
C LEU A 55 6.51 -12.61 -21.27
N SER A 56 7.13 -13.69 -21.72
CA SER A 56 6.65 -15.03 -21.38
C SER A 56 6.76 -15.28 -19.87
N GLU A 57 5.84 -16.07 -19.31
CA GLU A 57 5.84 -16.42 -17.89
C GLU A 57 7.18 -17.03 -17.44
N LYS A 58 7.83 -17.81 -18.31
CA LYS A 58 9.14 -18.41 -18.02
C LYS A 58 10.22 -17.35 -17.79
N ASP A 59 10.24 -16.31 -18.62
CA ASP A 59 11.21 -15.23 -18.52
C ASP A 59 10.96 -14.37 -17.27
N THR A 60 9.70 -14.06 -16.97
CA THR A 60 9.35 -13.30 -15.76
C THR A 60 9.60 -14.09 -14.48
N GLN A 61 9.29 -15.39 -14.44
CA GLN A 61 9.56 -16.24 -13.28
C GLN A 61 11.05 -16.28 -12.92
N LEU A 62 11.95 -16.34 -13.90
CA LEU A 62 13.39 -16.30 -13.66
C LEU A 62 13.84 -14.95 -13.07
N ALA A 63 13.36 -13.84 -13.65
CA ALA A 63 13.62 -12.50 -13.14
C ALA A 63 13.09 -12.31 -11.71
N VAL A 64 11.82 -12.66 -11.47
CA VAL A 64 11.16 -12.62 -10.16
C VAL A 64 11.92 -13.47 -9.13
N LYS A 65 12.40 -14.65 -9.52
CA LYS A 65 13.20 -15.51 -8.64
C LYS A 65 14.53 -14.85 -8.27
N SER A 66 15.23 -14.22 -9.22
CA SER A 66 16.47 -13.49 -8.93
C SER A 66 16.21 -12.33 -7.98
N ILE A 67 15.22 -11.48 -8.27
CA ILE A 67 14.81 -10.34 -7.43
C ILE A 67 14.49 -10.81 -6.00
N ARG A 68 13.62 -11.82 -5.85
CA ARG A 68 13.27 -12.38 -4.53
C ARG A 68 14.48 -12.92 -3.79
N ASN A 69 15.43 -13.54 -4.48
CA ASN A 69 16.65 -14.05 -3.86
C ASN A 69 17.57 -12.91 -3.42
N THR A 70 17.72 -11.85 -4.23
CA THR A 70 18.47 -10.65 -3.86
C THR A 70 17.89 -9.99 -2.61
N ILE A 71 16.57 -9.79 -2.56
CA ILE A 71 15.86 -9.24 -1.39
C ILE A 71 16.14 -10.09 -0.14
N LYS A 72 15.97 -11.41 -0.23
CA LYS A 72 16.17 -12.34 0.89
C LYS A 72 17.64 -12.42 1.34
N ASN A 73 18.58 -12.38 0.39
CA ASN A 73 20.01 -12.38 0.68
C ASN A 73 20.43 -11.09 1.40
N GLU A 74 19.92 -9.93 0.97
CA GLU A 74 20.21 -8.65 1.60
C GLU A 74 19.61 -8.55 3.01
N GLU A 75 18.38 -9.04 3.21
CA GLU A 75 17.80 -9.17 4.54
C GLU A 75 18.66 -10.08 5.44
N ALA A 76 19.05 -11.25 4.95
CA ALA A 76 19.85 -12.20 5.72
C ALA A 76 21.25 -11.64 6.06
N ARG A 77 21.87 -10.89 5.13
CA ARG A 77 23.10 -10.14 5.37
C ARG A 77 22.89 -9.08 6.46
N LEU A 78 21.79 -8.32 6.40
CA LEU A 78 21.48 -7.26 7.35
C LEU A 78 21.26 -7.82 8.76
N ARG A 79 20.45 -8.88 8.90
CA ARG A 79 20.17 -9.56 10.18
C ARG A 79 21.41 -10.21 10.80
N ARG A 80 22.36 -10.67 9.97
CA ARG A 80 23.66 -11.15 10.45
C ARG A 80 24.53 -10.02 10.98
N LYS A 81 24.60 -8.90 10.23
CA LYS A 81 25.39 -7.73 10.61
C LYS A 81 24.87 -7.12 11.92
N TYR A 82 23.55 -6.98 12.04
CA TYR A 82 22.89 -6.33 13.16
C TYR A 82 22.06 -7.35 13.95
N LYS A 83 22.69 -8.01 14.93
CA LYS A 83 22.07 -9.07 15.74
C LYS A 83 20.82 -8.65 16.51
N TRP A 84 20.63 -7.35 16.76
CA TRP A 84 19.44 -6.81 17.42
C TRP A 84 18.18 -6.91 16.56
N LEU A 85 18.30 -7.09 15.23
CA LEU A 85 17.17 -7.31 14.31
C LEU A 85 16.42 -8.63 14.57
N LYS A 86 16.96 -9.53 15.41
CA LYS A 86 16.24 -10.73 15.84
C LYS A 86 15.06 -10.40 16.77
N TYR A 87 15.07 -9.23 17.44
CA TYR A 87 14.02 -8.79 18.35
C TYR A 87 12.91 -8.04 17.61
N GLN A 88 12.35 -8.65 16.56
CA GLN A 88 11.42 -8.01 15.63
C GLN A 88 10.18 -7.42 16.32
N ASP A 89 9.56 -8.16 17.25
CA ASP A 89 8.40 -7.70 18.03
C ASP A 89 8.73 -6.47 18.88
N ALA A 90 9.91 -6.46 19.53
CA ALA A 90 10.34 -5.33 20.34
C ALA A 90 10.63 -4.09 19.49
N LEU A 91 11.19 -4.27 18.29
CA LEU A 91 11.44 -3.17 17.35
C LEU A 91 10.13 -2.60 16.78
N GLY A 92 9.17 -3.46 16.45
CA GLY A 92 7.83 -3.05 16.02
C GLY A 92 7.12 -2.25 17.12
N LEU A 93 7.17 -2.73 18.37
CA LEU A 93 6.59 -2.04 19.52
C LEU A 93 7.32 -0.73 19.86
N LEU A 94 8.64 -0.69 19.73
CA LEU A 94 9.44 0.51 19.93
C LEU A 94 9.06 1.59 18.90
N ALA A 95 9.01 1.23 17.61
CA ALA A 95 8.59 2.14 16.55
C ALA A 95 7.16 2.64 16.79
N PHE A 96 6.25 1.75 17.16
CA PHE A 96 4.88 2.10 17.54
C PHE A 96 4.83 3.08 18.72
N GLY A 97 5.55 2.79 19.80
CA GLY A 97 5.59 3.63 21.00
C GLY A 97 6.18 5.01 20.73
N ILE A 98 7.29 5.09 20.00
CA ILE A 98 7.89 6.36 19.59
C ILE A 98 6.91 7.18 18.76
N SER A 99 6.22 6.57 17.79
CA SER A 99 5.24 7.27 16.96
C SER A 99 4.08 7.82 17.79
N VAL A 100 3.50 7.02 18.69
CA VAL A 100 2.38 7.45 19.55
C VAL A 100 2.82 8.56 20.52
N ILE A 101 3.96 8.40 21.19
CA ILE A 101 4.50 9.42 22.10
C ILE A 101 4.78 10.73 21.35
N SER A 102 5.35 10.65 20.14
CA SER A 102 5.60 11.83 19.31
C SER A 102 4.30 12.56 18.96
N MET A 103 3.26 11.83 18.58
CA MET A 103 1.94 12.41 18.30
C MET A 103 1.33 13.08 19.52
N LEU A 104 1.39 12.43 20.69
CA LEU A 104 0.87 13.00 21.94
C LEU A 104 1.65 14.24 22.37
N ALA A 105 2.98 14.23 22.25
CA ALA A 105 3.82 15.36 22.57
C ALA A 105 3.52 16.57 21.67
N VAL A 106 3.40 16.36 20.35
CA VAL A 106 3.05 17.42 19.40
C VAL A 106 1.64 17.96 19.68
N GLY A 107 0.67 17.08 19.95
CA GLY A 107 -0.69 17.48 20.32
C GLY A 107 -0.74 18.32 21.61
N TYR A 108 0.00 17.92 22.65
CA TYR A 108 0.12 18.69 23.89
C TYR A 108 0.74 20.08 23.66
N LEU A 109 1.80 20.16 22.86
CA LEU A 109 2.44 21.44 22.53
C LEU A 109 1.49 22.37 21.74
N TYR A 110 0.68 21.82 20.84
CA TYR A 110 -0.36 22.59 20.14
C TYR A 110 -1.43 23.13 21.11
N LEU A 111 -2.02 22.25 21.94
CA LEU A 111 -3.09 22.61 22.86
C LEU A 111 -2.66 23.61 23.94
N THR A 112 -1.37 23.65 24.27
CA THR A 112 -0.80 24.63 25.19
C THR A 112 -0.29 25.91 24.51
N GLY A 113 -0.54 26.08 23.21
CA GLY A 113 -0.18 27.27 22.44
C GLY A 113 1.31 27.41 22.13
N ARG A 114 2.12 26.34 22.32
CA ARG A 114 3.57 26.36 22.08
C ARG A 114 3.97 26.07 20.65
N LEU A 115 3.10 25.41 19.87
CA LEU A 115 3.31 25.14 18.45
C LEU A 115 2.17 25.70 17.61
N HIS A 116 2.54 26.37 16.51
CA HIS A 116 1.59 26.83 15.51
C HIS A 116 1.09 25.65 14.66
N TRP A 117 -0.18 25.67 14.24
CA TRP A 117 -0.82 24.58 13.51
C TRP A 117 -0.06 24.15 12.25
N ALA A 118 0.57 25.11 11.56
CA ALA A 118 1.34 24.87 10.33
C ALA A 118 2.54 23.93 10.55
N LEU A 119 3.10 23.87 11.76
CA LEU A 119 4.14 22.91 12.13
C LEU A 119 3.54 21.61 12.68
N VAL A 120 2.43 21.71 13.41
CA VAL A 120 1.74 20.57 14.02
C VAL A 120 1.27 19.58 12.97
N VAL A 121 0.68 20.07 11.87
CA VAL A 121 0.15 19.22 10.80
C VAL A 121 1.21 18.26 10.22
N PRO A 122 2.36 18.74 9.69
CA PRO A 122 3.39 17.85 9.19
C PRO A 122 4.04 17.01 10.30
N LEU A 123 4.24 17.56 11.51
CA LEU A 123 4.82 16.82 12.64
C LEU A 123 3.94 15.67 13.13
N LEU A 124 2.62 15.73 12.95
CA LEU A 124 1.69 14.63 13.22
C LEU A 124 1.60 13.64 12.04
N ALA A 125 1.69 14.13 10.80
CA ALA A 125 1.65 13.28 9.61
C ALA A 125 2.86 12.32 9.52
N LEU A 126 4.04 12.75 9.96
CA LEU A 126 5.27 11.94 9.99
C LEU A 126 5.13 10.63 10.78
N PRO A 127 4.87 10.64 12.11
CA PRO A 127 4.69 9.40 12.88
C PRO A 127 3.46 8.61 12.42
N ALA A 128 2.42 9.28 11.93
CA ALA A 128 1.25 8.59 11.35
C ALA A 128 1.61 7.79 10.09
N SER A 129 2.60 8.23 9.29
CA SER A 129 3.12 7.45 8.17
C SER A 129 3.86 6.18 8.61
N ILE A 130 4.61 6.25 9.71
CA ILE A 130 5.25 5.07 10.33
C ILE A 130 4.19 4.11 10.87
N LEU A 131 3.14 4.61 11.51
CA LEU A 131 2.02 3.79 11.97
C LEU A 131 1.30 3.10 10.80
N HIS A 132 1.24 3.73 9.62
CA HIS A 132 0.71 3.10 8.42
C HIS A 132 1.57 1.91 7.95
N GLU A 133 2.90 2.06 7.90
CA GLU A 133 3.80 0.96 7.56
C GLU A 133 3.77 -0.18 8.59
N LEU A 134 3.68 0.17 9.88
CA LEU A 134 3.48 -0.81 10.96
C LEU A 134 2.14 -1.56 10.81
N GLU A 135 1.08 -0.88 10.39
CA GLU A 135 -0.20 -1.53 10.07
C GLU A 135 -0.05 -2.54 8.93
N HIS A 136 0.66 -2.18 7.86
CA HIS A 136 0.96 -3.11 6.76
C HIS A 136 1.67 -4.37 7.26
N ASP A 137 2.69 -4.19 8.11
CA ASP A 137 3.41 -5.32 8.70
C ASP A 137 2.51 -6.16 9.62
N LEU A 138 1.64 -5.53 10.43
CA LEU A 138 0.68 -6.23 11.27
C LEU A 138 -0.37 -6.98 10.43
N ILE A 139 -0.79 -6.45 9.29
CA ILE A 139 -1.70 -7.14 8.36
C ILE A 139 -1.15 -8.51 7.93
N HIS A 140 0.18 -8.58 7.72
CA HIS A 140 0.91 -9.81 7.40
C HIS A 140 1.35 -10.62 8.63
N ASN A 141 0.84 -10.26 9.82
CA ASN A 141 1.19 -10.86 11.10
C ASN A 141 2.70 -10.89 11.36
N LEU A 142 3.45 -9.85 10.97
CA LEU A 142 4.90 -9.85 11.14
C LEU A 142 5.34 -9.68 12.59
N TYR A 143 4.48 -9.11 13.44
CA TYR A 143 4.75 -8.91 14.86
C TYR A 143 3.79 -9.72 15.73
N PHE A 144 4.25 -10.13 16.91
CA PHE A 144 3.44 -10.74 17.97
C PHE A 144 2.63 -11.95 17.52
N LYS A 145 3.19 -12.79 16.64
CA LYS A 145 2.53 -13.98 16.07
C LYS A 145 1.91 -14.91 17.13
N THR A 146 2.57 -15.05 18.28
CA THR A 146 2.11 -15.89 19.39
C THR A 146 1.20 -15.15 20.38
N ASN A 147 1.25 -13.82 20.44
CA ASN A 147 0.48 -13.00 21.37
C ASN A 147 -0.36 -11.96 20.61
N GLN A 148 -1.44 -12.43 20.00
CA GLN A 148 -2.31 -11.60 19.16
C GLN A 148 -3.08 -10.51 19.93
N TRP A 149 -3.10 -10.54 21.26
CA TRP A 149 -3.68 -9.44 22.04
C TRP A 149 -2.91 -8.12 21.81
N VAL A 150 -1.58 -8.15 21.85
CA VAL A 150 -0.75 -6.95 21.61
C VAL A 150 -0.99 -6.42 20.19
N HIS A 151 -1.09 -7.33 19.22
CA HIS A 151 -1.43 -7.02 17.84
C HIS A 151 -2.76 -6.24 17.73
N HIS A 152 -3.81 -6.72 18.38
CA HIS A 152 -5.12 -6.06 18.36
C HIS A 152 -5.14 -4.72 19.09
N VAL A 153 -4.36 -4.57 20.16
CA VAL A 153 -4.17 -3.27 20.83
C VAL A 153 -3.49 -2.28 19.88
N MET A 154 -2.43 -2.71 19.18
CA MET A 154 -1.75 -1.87 18.18
C MET A 154 -2.71 -1.47 17.05
N TYR A 155 -3.52 -2.40 16.54
CA TYR A 155 -4.58 -2.08 15.57
C TYR A 155 -5.56 -1.03 16.08
N ALA A 156 -6.05 -1.17 17.32
CA ALA A 156 -7.01 -0.22 17.86
C ALA A 156 -6.41 1.20 17.95
N VAL A 157 -5.17 1.32 18.41
CA VAL A 157 -4.50 2.62 18.52
C VAL A 157 -4.19 3.21 17.14
N ILE A 158 -3.70 2.39 16.20
CA ILE A 158 -3.43 2.83 14.82
C ILE A 158 -4.72 3.28 14.15
N TYR A 159 -5.82 2.57 14.35
CA TYR A 159 -7.15 2.93 13.83
C TYR A 159 -7.58 4.33 14.30
N ILE A 160 -7.44 4.61 15.59
CA ILE A 160 -7.76 5.92 16.17
C ILE A 160 -6.82 7.00 15.62
N ALA A 161 -5.51 6.72 15.53
CA ALA A 161 -4.51 7.67 15.07
C ALA A 161 -4.67 8.05 13.59
N LYS A 162 -4.95 7.07 12.73
CA LYS A 162 -5.09 7.27 11.27
C LYS A 162 -6.49 7.73 10.85
N PHE A 163 -7.48 7.49 11.71
CA PHE A 163 -8.87 7.86 11.48
C PHE A 163 -9.40 7.45 10.10
N SER A 164 -9.05 6.23 9.67
CA SER A 164 -9.28 5.69 8.32
C SER A 164 -10.08 4.39 8.36
N VAL A 165 -10.06 3.61 7.27
CA VAL A 165 -10.58 2.24 7.23
C VAL A 165 -9.97 1.41 8.36
N THR A 166 -10.79 0.55 8.98
CA THR A 166 -10.34 -0.28 10.10
C THR A 166 -9.21 -1.23 9.68
N PRO A 167 -8.15 -1.42 10.49
CA PRO A 167 -7.06 -2.34 10.17
C PRO A 167 -7.51 -3.79 9.97
N TRP A 168 -8.55 -4.23 10.67
CA TRP A 168 -9.13 -5.57 10.53
C TRP A 168 -9.77 -5.76 9.15
N TYR A 169 -10.57 -4.80 8.69
CA TYR A 169 -11.16 -4.89 7.37
C TYR A 169 -10.11 -4.70 6.28
N ARG A 170 -9.16 -3.77 6.50
CA ARG A 170 -8.04 -3.58 5.59
C ARG A 170 -7.16 -4.82 5.46
N LYS A 171 -7.00 -5.63 6.52
CA LYS A 171 -6.29 -6.92 6.43
C LYS A 171 -6.91 -7.83 5.38
N PHE A 172 -8.24 -7.97 5.36
CA PHE A 172 -8.94 -8.74 4.33
C PHE A 172 -8.65 -8.17 2.93
N MET A 173 -8.83 -6.86 2.77
CA MET A 173 -8.64 -6.17 1.49
C MET A 173 -7.20 -6.32 0.95
N HIS A 174 -6.21 -6.12 1.82
CA HIS A 174 -4.81 -6.12 1.45
C HIS A 174 -4.29 -7.52 1.12
N LEU A 175 -4.71 -8.55 1.86
CA LEU A 175 -4.33 -9.92 1.53
C LEU A 175 -4.90 -10.36 0.18
N ARG A 176 -6.13 -9.91 -0.15
CA ARG A 176 -6.72 -10.11 -1.47
C ARG A 176 -5.94 -9.36 -2.55
N HIS A 177 -5.56 -8.10 -2.29
CA HIS A 177 -4.75 -7.31 -3.21
C HIS A 177 -3.48 -8.07 -3.66
N HIS A 178 -2.73 -8.73 -2.76
CA HIS A 178 -1.59 -9.57 -3.18
C HIS A 178 -1.93 -10.72 -4.14
N GLN A 179 -3.17 -11.23 -4.07
CA GLN A 179 -3.62 -12.36 -4.91
C GLN A 179 -4.10 -11.90 -6.29
N VAL A 180 -4.79 -10.75 -6.35
CA VAL A 180 -5.46 -10.27 -7.57
C VAL A 180 -4.92 -8.92 -8.07
N SER A 181 -3.77 -8.48 -7.56
CA SER A 181 -3.15 -7.20 -7.91
C SER A 181 -2.97 -7.09 -9.41
N GLY A 182 -3.31 -5.91 -9.92
CA GLY A 182 -3.27 -5.63 -11.36
C GLY A 182 -4.51 -6.08 -12.13
N SER A 183 -5.52 -6.66 -11.49
CA SER A 183 -6.80 -7.03 -12.11
C SER A 183 -7.96 -6.14 -11.67
N LYS A 184 -9.11 -6.24 -12.34
CA LYS A 184 -10.34 -5.54 -11.94
C LYS A 184 -10.91 -5.94 -10.57
N TYR A 185 -10.47 -7.07 -10.03
CA TYR A 185 -10.88 -7.58 -8.72
C TYR A 185 -10.08 -6.96 -7.56
N ASP A 186 -9.08 -6.13 -7.88
CA ASP A 186 -8.25 -5.44 -6.89
C ASP A 186 -8.99 -4.23 -6.30
N LEU A 187 -9.69 -4.49 -5.20
CA LEU A 187 -10.47 -3.48 -4.51
C LEU A 187 -9.60 -2.45 -3.76
N GLU A 188 -8.39 -2.79 -3.29
CA GLU A 188 -7.56 -1.82 -2.53
C GLU A 188 -7.11 -0.70 -3.47
N GLU A 189 -6.68 -1.07 -4.67
CA GLU A 189 -6.25 -0.12 -5.71
C GLU A 189 -7.41 0.70 -6.28
N ARG A 190 -8.58 0.07 -6.50
CA ARG A 190 -9.76 0.79 -7.00
C ARG A 190 -10.29 1.82 -6.01
N LEU A 191 -10.22 1.53 -4.70
CA LEU A 191 -10.62 2.47 -3.64
C LEU A 191 -9.69 3.70 -3.55
N ILE A 192 -8.50 3.67 -4.16
CA ILE A 192 -7.60 4.83 -4.24
C ILE A 192 -7.53 5.44 -5.65
N GLY A 193 -8.44 5.03 -6.54
CA GLY A 193 -8.62 5.61 -7.87
C GLY A 193 -7.76 5.02 -8.98
N SER A 194 -7.07 3.90 -8.74
CA SER A 194 -6.38 3.15 -9.80
C SER A 194 -7.39 2.66 -10.84
N GLY A 195 -7.05 2.82 -12.13
CA GLY A 195 -7.96 2.50 -13.24
C GLY A 195 -8.86 3.64 -13.71
N LEU A 196 -8.99 4.72 -12.93
CA LEU A 196 -9.76 5.90 -13.34
C LEU A 196 -8.89 6.89 -14.14
N PRO A 197 -9.46 7.62 -15.11
CA PRO A 197 -8.75 8.73 -15.73
C PRO A 197 -8.44 9.83 -14.72
N PHE A 198 -7.44 10.65 -15.05
CA PHE A 198 -7.19 11.87 -14.29
C PHE A 198 -8.43 12.77 -14.33
N GLY A 199 -8.91 13.16 -13.15
CA GLY A 199 -10.12 13.94 -13.01
C GLY A 199 -10.56 14.08 -11.57
N PHE A 200 -11.70 14.74 -11.38
CA PHE A 200 -12.23 15.07 -10.05
C PHE A 200 -12.42 13.83 -9.17
N LEU A 201 -13.01 12.75 -9.69
CA LEU A 201 -13.26 11.54 -8.92
C LEU A 201 -11.96 10.91 -8.38
N ARG A 202 -10.93 10.79 -9.23
CA ARG A 202 -9.62 10.27 -8.81
C ARG A 202 -8.99 11.15 -7.74
N LEU A 203 -9.02 12.47 -7.93
CA LEU A 203 -8.49 13.41 -6.93
C LEU A 203 -9.25 13.30 -5.60
N ALA A 204 -10.58 13.18 -5.63
CA ALA A 204 -11.39 13.00 -4.44
C ALA A 204 -11.01 11.72 -3.67
N LEU A 205 -10.83 10.59 -4.37
CA LEU A 205 -10.39 9.31 -3.77
C LEU A 205 -8.98 9.39 -3.17
N VAL A 206 -8.07 10.13 -3.80
CA VAL A 206 -6.72 10.36 -3.26
C VAL A 206 -6.78 11.20 -1.98
N LEU A 207 -7.62 12.23 -1.95
CA LEU A 207 -7.65 13.20 -0.86
C LEU A 207 -8.52 12.78 0.34
N THR A 208 -9.64 12.07 0.11
CA THR A 208 -10.66 11.87 1.14
C THR A 208 -11.18 10.42 1.20
N PRO A 209 -11.27 9.81 2.40
CA PRO A 209 -11.82 8.46 2.55
C PRO A 209 -13.30 8.33 2.19
N TRP A 210 -14.09 9.41 2.31
CA TRP A 210 -15.52 9.37 2.03
C TRP A 210 -15.81 9.26 0.53
N ALA A 211 -14.90 9.73 -0.34
CA ALA A 211 -15.03 9.61 -1.80
C ALA A 211 -15.11 8.15 -2.26
N ASN A 212 -14.63 7.20 -1.45
CA ASN A 212 -14.74 5.76 -1.71
C ASN A 212 -16.19 5.34 -2.00
N THR A 213 -17.18 6.00 -1.38
CA THR A 213 -18.62 5.75 -1.60
C THR A 213 -19.03 5.93 -3.06
N MET A 214 -18.32 6.75 -3.83
CA MET A 214 -18.60 7.05 -5.23
C MET A 214 -18.21 5.92 -6.19
N VAL A 215 -17.41 4.95 -5.74
CA VAL A 215 -16.92 3.81 -6.58
C VAL A 215 -17.38 2.44 -6.08
N LEU A 216 -18.08 2.37 -4.94
CA LEU A 216 -18.45 1.08 -4.34
C LEU A 216 -19.38 0.24 -5.22
N ASP A 217 -20.28 0.87 -5.97
CA ASP A 217 -21.18 0.17 -6.88
C ASP A 217 -20.41 -0.61 -7.96
N ASP A 218 -19.41 0.03 -8.56
CA ASP A 218 -18.61 -0.59 -9.60
C ASP A 218 -17.66 -1.65 -9.02
N ILE A 219 -17.11 -1.44 -7.82
CA ILE A 219 -16.30 -2.45 -7.13
C ILE A 219 -17.15 -3.67 -6.76
N GLU A 220 -18.37 -3.45 -6.26
CA GLU A 220 -19.25 -4.56 -5.87
C GLU A 220 -19.66 -5.40 -7.08
N LYS A 221 -19.94 -4.79 -8.23
CA LYS A 221 -20.27 -5.51 -9.47
C LYS A 221 -19.24 -6.58 -9.82
N ASP A 222 -17.96 -6.26 -9.68
CA ASP A 222 -16.86 -7.19 -10.00
C ASP A 222 -16.54 -8.17 -8.87
N ASN A 223 -16.99 -7.93 -7.63
CA ASN A 223 -16.59 -8.70 -6.44
C ASN A 223 -17.78 -9.26 -5.64
N ARG A 224 -18.94 -9.48 -6.28
CA ARG A 224 -20.20 -9.87 -5.59
C ARG A 224 -20.12 -11.17 -4.80
N SER A 225 -19.25 -12.11 -5.20
CA SER A 225 -19.17 -13.43 -4.58
C SER A 225 -18.49 -13.43 -3.21
N ASP A 226 -17.65 -12.43 -2.93
CA ASP A 226 -16.71 -12.47 -1.81
C ASP A 226 -16.48 -11.12 -1.13
N TRP A 227 -17.15 -10.06 -1.57
CA TRP A 227 -17.11 -8.74 -0.96
C TRP A 227 -18.49 -8.07 -0.96
N SER A 228 -18.76 -7.26 0.05
CA SER A 228 -19.97 -6.45 0.14
C SER A 228 -19.64 -5.02 0.54
N ARG A 229 -20.28 -4.06 -0.13
CA ARG A 229 -20.14 -2.63 0.18
C ARG A 229 -20.49 -2.33 1.64
N TRP A 230 -21.50 -3.02 2.17
CA TRP A 230 -22.02 -2.75 3.50
C TRP A 230 -21.05 -3.21 4.59
N GLY A 231 -20.25 -4.24 4.32
CA GLY A 231 -19.16 -4.64 5.20
C GLY A 231 -18.12 -3.53 5.37
N LEU A 232 -17.71 -2.89 4.27
CA LEU A 232 -16.79 -1.74 4.33
C LEU A 232 -17.44 -0.55 5.03
N VAL A 233 -18.66 -0.18 4.62
CA VAL A 233 -19.36 1.00 5.17
C VAL A 233 -19.56 0.84 6.68
N ILE A 234 -20.21 -0.24 7.13
CA ILE A 234 -20.57 -0.44 8.54
C ILE A 234 -19.32 -0.46 9.44
N THR A 235 -18.27 -1.17 9.02
CA THR A 235 -17.03 -1.24 9.80
C THR A 235 -16.33 0.12 9.88
N CYS A 236 -16.52 0.98 8.88
CA CYS A 236 -15.86 2.28 8.80
C CYS A 236 -16.74 3.46 9.22
N ILE A 237 -18.03 3.26 9.59
CA ILE A 237 -18.92 4.35 10.02
C ILE A 237 -18.25 5.22 11.09
N PRO A 238 -17.68 4.69 12.19
CA PRO A 238 -17.19 5.54 13.27
C PRO A 238 -16.07 6.51 12.85
N THR A 239 -15.21 6.11 11.90
CA THR A 239 -14.15 6.98 11.38
C THR A 239 -14.57 7.76 10.16
N VAL A 240 -15.11 7.13 9.12
CA VAL A 240 -15.42 7.81 7.84
C VAL A 240 -16.55 8.82 8.01
N PHE A 241 -17.60 8.50 8.77
CA PHE A 241 -18.67 9.47 9.05
C PHE A 241 -18.14 10.65 9.85
N THR A 242 -17.43 10.38 10.95
CA THR A 242 -16.88 11.44 11.80
C THR A 242 -15.86 12.29 11.05
N PHE A 243 -15.06 11.70 10.16
CA PHE A 243 -14.10 12.41 9.32
C PHE A 243 -14.84 13.30 8.32
N ALA A 244 -15.91 12.79 7.69
CA ALA A 244 -16.74 13.57 6.78
C ALA A 244 -17.40 14.76 7.51
N VAL A 245 -17.99 14.53 8.68
CA VAL A 245 -18.58 15.62 9.49
C VAL A 245 -17.52 16.65 9.87
N LEU A 246 -16.38 16.22 10.41
CA LEU A 246 -15.28 17.11 10.80
C LEU A 246 -14.71 17.88 9.59
N TRP A 247 -14.59 17.23 8.43
CA TRP A 247 -14.19 17.86 7.17
C TRP A 247 -15.13 19.02 6.81
N HIS A 248 -16.44 18.77 6.79
CA HIS A 248 -17.42 19.78 6.40
C HIS A 248 -17.48 20.94 7.40
N LEU A 249 -17.44 20.64 8.71
CA LEU A 249 -17.43 21.66 9.75
C LEU A 249 -16.15 22.52 9.70
N PHE A 250 -14.97 21.89 9.55
CA PHE A 250 -13.69 22.59 9.53
C PHE A 250 -13.52 23.47 8.28
N PHE A 251 -13.73 22.92 7.08
CA PHE A 251 -13.60 23.70 5.86
C PHE A 251 -14.74 24.71 5.69
N GLY A 252 -15.93 24.38 6.17
CA GLY A 252 -17.04 25.32 6.27
C GLY A 252 -16.71 26.50 7.18
N TYR A 253 -16.08 26.26 8.34
CA TYR A 253 -15.59 27.31 9.22
C TYR A 253 -14.56 28.19 8.53
N VAL A 254 -13.52 27.60 7.95
CA VAL A 254 -12.47 28.32 7.21
C VAL A 254 -13.09 29.19 6.12
N ARG A 255 -14.07 28.66 5.40
CA ARG A 255 -14.82 29.38 4.37
C ARG A 255 -15.63 30.55 4.96
N ALA A 256 -16.35 30.33 6.06
CA ALA A 256 -17.15 31.35 6.72
C ALA A 256 -16.30 32.52 7.25
N ILE A 257 -15.18 32.24 7.93
CA ILE A 257 -14.28 33.29 8.42
C ILE A 257 -13.54 34.03 7.28
N SER A 258 -13.46 33.41 6.10
CA SER A 258 -12.91 34.04 4.89
C SER A 258 -13.94 34.85 4.10
N GLY A 259 -15.17 34.99 4.61
CA GLY A 259 -16.25 35.74 3.95
C GLY A 259 -16.88 35.05 2.74
N LEU A 260 -16.68 33.73 2.60
CA LEU A 260 -17.13 32.94 1.44
C LEU A 260 -18.39 32.12 1.76
N THR A 261 -19.34 32.69 2.51
CA THR A 261 -20.61 32.01 2.82
C THR A 261 -21.42 31.75 1.55
N ILE A 262 -21.75 30.48 1.27
CA ILE A 262 -22.44 30.07 0.03
C ILE A 262 -23.93 30.42 0.10
N THR A 263 -24.55 30.26 1.27
CA THR A 263 -25.96 30.56 1.52
C THR A 263 -26.14 31.06 2.96
N ASP A 264 -27.26 31.73 3.23
CA ASP A 264 -27.67 32.13 4.59
C ASP A 264 -28.01 30.92 5.49
N PHE A 265 -28.11 29.71 4.91
CA PHE A 265 -28.47 28.46 5.59
C PHE A 265 -27.28 27.51 5.79
N ASP A 266 -26.07 28.04 5.75
CA ASP A 266 -24.86 27.25 5.92
C ASP A 266 -24.83 26.58 7.31
N PRO A 267 -24.83 25.24 7.42
CA PRO A 267 -24.90 24.51 8.70
C PRO A 267 -23.83 24.94 9.71
N VAL A 268 -22.68 25.38 9.19
CA VAL A 268 -21.55 25.91 9.93
C VAL A 268 -21.97 27.12 10.77
N LEU A 269 -22.82 28.01 10.25
CA LEU A 269 -23.27 29.21 10.95
C LEU A 269 -24.15 28.91 12.17
N TYR A 270 -24.74 27.72 12.24
CA TYR A 270 -25.57 27.28 13.37
C TYR A 270 -24.77 26.52 14.43
N LEU A 271 -23.47 26.33 14.24
CA LEU A 271 -22.63 25.68 15.25
C LEU A 271 -22.48 26.62 16.47
N PRO A 272 -22.74 26.15 17.70
CA PRO A 272 -22.57 26.96 18.89
C PRO A 272 -21.13 27.50 19.00
N LEU A 273 -20.97 28.74 19.48
CA LEU A 273 -19.65 29.38 19.56
C LEU A 273 -18.62 28.57 20.36
N TRP A 274 -19.06 27.84 21.39
CA TRP A 274 -18.19 26.99 22.21
C TRP A 274 -17.64 25.76 21.45
N ALA A 275 -18.30 25.34 20.37
CA ALA A 275 -17.88 24.18 19.58
C ALA A 275 -16.77 24.53 18.58
N TRP A 276 -16.57 25.81 18.24
CA TRP A 276 -15.55 26.23 17.28
C TRP A 276 -14.12 25.85 17.68
N PRO A 277 -13.66 26.11 18.91
CA PRO A 277 -12.35 25.67 19.34
C PRO A 277 -12.16 24.16 19.18
N ILE A 278 -13.19 23.36 19.45
CA ILE A 278 -13.15 21.90 19.32
C ILE A 278 -13.00 21.50 17.85
N VAL A 279 -13.83 22.04 16.94
CA VAL A 279 -13.72 21.75 15.50
C VAL A 279 -12.36 22.18 14.95
N ARG A 280 -11.88 23.36 15.33
CA ARG A 280 -10.55 23.86 14.95
C ARG A 280 -9.46 22.89 15.41
N ASP A 281 -9.47 22.51 16.68
CA ASP A 281 -8.40 21.70 17.27
C ASP A 281 -8.42 20.26 16.77
N LEU A 282 -9.60 19.66 16.61
CA LEU A 282 -9.73 18.36 15.94
C LEU A 282 -9.34 18.44 14.46
N GLY A 283 -9.62 19.57 13.80
CA GLY A 283 -9.18 19.85 12.44
C GLY A 283 -7.66 19.80 12.31
N VAL A 284 -6.95 20.50 13.21
CA VAL A 284 -5.49 20.56 13.22
C VAL A 284 -4.84 19.26 13.69
N LEU A 285 -5.41 18.58 14.68
CA LEU A 285 -4.81 17.41 15.31
C LEU A 285 -5.14 16.08 14.62
N ILE A 286 -6.30 15.98 13.96
CA ILE A 286 -6.79 14.72 13.39
C ILE A 286 -6.98 14.86 11.89
N LEU A 287 -7.77 15.84 11.45
CA LEU A 287 -8.19 15.95 10.05
C LEU A 287 -7.02 16.25 9.12
N LEU A 288 -6.37 17.41 9.28
CA LEU A 288 -5.32 17.90 8.38
C LEU A 288 -4.09 16.97 8.29
N PRO A 289 -3.54 16.42 9.38
CA PRO A 289 -2.42 15.50 9.29
C PRO A 289 -2.77 14.22 8.55
N ASN A 290 -3.99 13.70 8.75
CA ASN A 290 -4.45 12.50 8.06
C ASN A 290 -4.75 12.76 6.59
N ILE A 291 -5.28 13.94 6.22
CA ILE A 291 -5.40 14.34 4.81
C ILE A 291 -4.02 14.37 4.16
N LEU A 292 -3.05 15.04 4.79
CA LEU A 292 -1.69 15.16 4.24
C LEU A 292 -1.05 13.78 4.02
N ARG A 293 -1.03 12.94 5.05
CA ARG A 293 -0.49 11.58 4.97
C ARG A 293 -1.25 10.72 3.95
N GLN A 294 -2.58 10.73 3.98
CA GLN A 294 -3.41 9.93 3.08
C GLN A 294 -3.22 10.35 1.62
N ALA A 295 -3.21 11.66 1.34
CA ALA A 295 -3.01 12.18 0.00
C ALA A 295 -1.64 11.77 -0.55
N CYS A 296 -0.58 11.90 0.25
CA CYS A 296 0.76 11.50 -0.17
C CYS A 296 0.85 9.99 -0.43
N LEU A 297 0.31 9.18 0.48
CA LEU A 297 0.27 7.73 0.33
C LEU A 297 -0.55 7.29 -0.89
N ASN A 298 -1.80 7.75 -1.02
CA ASN A 298 -2.68 7.36 -2.11
C ASN A 298 -2.13 7.83 -3.46
N LEU A 299 -1.53 9.02 -3.51
CA LEU A 299 -0.84 9.49 -4.71
C LEU A 299 0.32 8.55 -5.07
N MET A 300 1.20 8.22 -4.12
CA MET A 300 2.31 7.31 -4.39
C MET A 300 1.83 5.91 -4.78
N ALA A 301 0.89 5.33 -4.05
CA ALA A 301 0.30 4.02 -4.36
C ALA A 301 -0.35 4.00 -5.75
N SER A 302 -1.12 5.03 -6.08
CA SER A 302 -1.77 5.17 -7.37
C SER A 302 -0.79 5.40 -8.53
N TYR A 303 0.45 5.82 -8.26
CA TYR A 303 1.53 5.81 -9.26
C TYR A 303 2.36 4.53 -9.22
N CYS A 304 2.36 3.77 -8.12
CA CYS A 304 3.14 2.54 -8.00
C CYS A 304 2.49 1.37 -8.71
N HIS A 305 1.16 1.27 -8.70
CA HIS A 305 0.45 0.06 -9.11
C HIS A 305 -0.14 0.16 -10.50
N TYR A 306 0.12 -0.87 -11.30
CA TYR A 306 -0.58 -1.10 -12.55
C TYR A 306 -1.92 -1.81 -12.30
N TYR A 307 -2.87 -1.64 -13.21
CA TYR A 307 -4.25 -2.11 -13.05
C TYR A 307 -4.89 -2.42 -14.40
N GLY A 308 -5.61 -3.53 -14.45
CA GLY A 308 -6.45 -3.99 -15.56
C GLY A 308 -5.76 -4.99 -16.47
N ASP A 309 -4.62 -4.62 -17.04
CA ASP A 309 -3.92 -5.36 -18.10
C ASP A 309 -2.77 -6.26 -17.62
N VAL A 310 -2.53 -6.30 -16.30
CA VAL A 310 -1.42 -7.06 -15.71
C VAL A 310 -1.68 -8.56 -15.80
N PRO A 311 -0.75 -9.38 -16.34
CA PRO A 311 -0.87 -10.83 -16.35
C PRO A 311 -1.14 -11.40 -14.95
N ALA A 312 -2.15 -12.26 -14.86
CA ALA A 312 -2.63 -12.76 -13.57
C ALA A 312 -1.52 -13.48 -12.78
N GLY A 313 -1.30 -13.04 -11.54
CA GLY A 313 -0.29 -13.61 -10.64
C GLY A 313 1.16 -13.21 -10.94
N ASP A 314 1.41 -12.38 -11.97
CA ASP A 314 2.76 -11.95 -12.31
C ASP A 314 3.15 -10.66 -11.59
N VAL A 315 3.83 -10.84 -10.45
CA VAL A 315 4.35 -9.74 -9.62
C VAL A 315 5.32 -8.83 -10.35
N PHE A 316 5.95 -9.28 -11.44
CA PHE A 316 6.88 -8.47 -12.22
C PHE A 316 6.19 -7.21 -12.79
N TYR A 317 4.91 -7.33 -13.14
CA TYR A 317 4.12 -6.29 -13.80
C TYR A 317 3.15 -5.55 -12.87
N GLN A 318 3.03 -5.97 -11.60
CA GLN A 318 2.07 -5.39 -10.66
C GLN A 318 2.37 -3.94 -10.30
N GLY A 319 3.64 -3.55 -10.28
CA GLY A 319 4.00 -2.18 -9.95
C GLY A 319 5.36 -1.74 -10.47
N GLN A 320 5.75 -0.55 -10.06
CA GLN A 320 7.02 0.09 -10.41
C GLN A 320 7.78 0.61 -9.19
N VAL A 321 9.07 0.90 -9.39
CA VAL A 321 9.88 1.65 -8.42
C VAL A 321 9.62 3.15 -8.60
N ILE A 322 9.40 3.87 -7.50
CA ILE A 322 9.36 5.34 -7.49
C ILE A 322 10.43 5.85 -6.52
N ASP A 323 11.59 6.25 -7.03
CA ASP A 323 12.74 6.70 -6.22
C ASP A 323 13.29 8.07 -6.65
N HIS A 324 12.64 8.75 -7.59
CA HIS A 324 13.08 10.07 -8.03
C HIS A 324 12.99 11.12 -6.91
N TRP A 325 14.02 11.94 -6.77
CA TRP A 325 14.16 12.92 -5.68
C TRP A 325 13.02 13.95 -5.63
N THR A 326 12.36 14.26 -6.75
CA THR A 326 11.20 15.18 -6.78
C THR A 326 10.02 14.65 -5.99
N MET A 327 9.95 13.34 -5.73
CA MET A 327 8.88 12.73 -4.94
C MET A 327 9.15 12.78 -3.43
N TRP A 328 10.32 13.25 -3.00
CA TRP A 328 10.70 13.29 -1.58
C TRP A 328 9.67 13.97 -0.67
N PRO A 329 9.00 15.08 -1.05
CA PRO A 329 7.95 15.68 -0.23
C PRO A 329 6.77 14.74 0.04
N PHE A 330 6.37 13.92 -0.93
CA PHE A 330 5.30 12.92 -0.75
C PHE A 330 5.80 11.72 0.04
N GLN A 331 6.99 11.21 -0.33
CA GLN A 331 7.64 10.08 0.33
C GLN A 331 7.83 10.31 1.84
N LEU A 332 8.09 11.55 2.25
CA LEU A 332 8.23 11.94 3.65
C LEU A 332 6.96 11.62 4.47
N PHE A 333 5.77 11.82 3.89
CA PHE A 333 4.48 11.60 4.57
C PHE A 333 3.86 10.23 4.26
N CYS A 334 4.56 9.36 3.53
CA CYS A 334 4.22 7.95 3.36
C CYS A 334 5.41 7.01 3.64
N PHE A 335 6.39 7.45 4.44
CA PHE A 335 7.56 6.66 4.82
C PHE A 335 8.25 5.92 3.64
N ASN A 336 8.56 6.65 2.58
CA ASN A 336 9.23 6.12 1.39
C ASN A 336 8.49 4.95 0.70
N PHE A 337 7.16 4.90 0.85
CA PHE A 337 6.29 3.89 0.23
C PHE A 337 6.61 3.66 -1.25
N GLY A 338 6.78 4.72 -2.05
CA GLY A 338 7.00 4.58 -3.48
C GLY A 338 8.28 3.81 -3.85
N ALA A 339 9.30 3.86 -3.00
CA ALA A 339 10.56 3.17 -3.24
C ALA A 339 10.62 1.78 -2.58
N THR A 340 9.68 1.46 -1.68
CA THR A 340 9.76 0.25 -0.84
C THR A 340 8.57 -0.69 -0.99
N HIS A 341 7.41 -0.19 -1.42
CA HIS A 341 6.19 -0.97 -1.47
C HIS A 341 6.24 -2.08 -2.52
N ILE A 342 6.89 -1.86 -3.66
CA ILE A 342 7.07 -2.94 -4.63
C ILE A 342 7.89 -4.12 -4.05
N ILE A 343 8.85 -3.87 -3.14
CA ILE A 343 9.60 -4.92 -2.45
C ILE A 343 8.66 -5.82 -1.64
N HIS A 344 7.61 -5.22 -1.05
CA HIS A 344 6.56 -5.93 -0.31
C HIS A 344 5.76 -6.88 -1.20
N HIS A 345 5.49 -6.54 -2.46
CA HIS A 345 4.87 -7.45 -3.42
C HIS A 345 5.76 -8.66 -3.74
N PHE A 346 7.06 -8.43 -3.91
CA PHE A 346 8.00 -9.53 -4.15
C PHE A 346 8.19 -10.42 -2.91
N VAL A 347 8.27 -9.82 -1.71
CA VAL A 347 8.51 -10.50 -0.43
C VAL A 347 7.67 -9.85 0.68
N PRO A 348 6.41 -10.30 0.90
CA PRO A 348 5.50 -9.64 1.85
C PRO A 348 5.85 -9.91 3.32
N ASN A 349 6.59 -10.98 3.60
CA ASN A 349 6.99 -11.36 4.96
C ASN A 349 8.30 -10.67 5.39
N GLN A 350 8.37 -9.34 5.28
CA GLN A 350 9.55 -8.54 5.61
C GLN A 350 9.12 -7.23 6.28
N PRO A 351 9.65 -6.86 7.47
CA PRO A 351 9.29 -5.61 8.15
C PRO A 351 9.64 -4.35 7.35
N PHE A 352 8.85 -3.28 7.51
CA PHE A 352 9.03 -2.02 6.79
C PHE A 352 10.43 -1.41 6.95
N TYR A 353 11.01 -1.45 8.15
CA TYR A 353 12.36 -0.91 8.39
C TYR A 353 13.46 -1.75 7.73
N ILE A 354 13.23 -3.05 7.49
CA ILE A 354 14.14 -3.88 6.70
C ILE A 354 13.99 -3.53 5.22
N ARG A 355 12.73 -3.43 4.72
CA ARG A 355 12.43 -3.02 3.34
C ARG A 355 13.14 -1.71 3.00
N GLU A 356 13.02 -0.72 3.88
CA GLU A 356 13.69 0.57 3.75
C GLU A 356 15.21 0.44 3.70
N ALA A 357 15.82 -0.31 4.64
CA ALA A 357 17.26 -0.46 4.73
C ALA A 357 17.91 -1.18 3.53
N ILE A 358 17.16 -2.04 2.83
CA ILE A 358 17.65 -2.78 1.65
C ILE A 358 17.19 -2.18 0.31
N SER A 359 16.31 -1.18 0.34
CA SER A 359 15.59 -0.63 -0.80
C SER A 359 16.48 -0.36 -2.01
N ARG A 360 17.60 0.35 -1.81
CA ARG A 360 18.55 0.69 -2.89
C ARG A 360 19.01 -0.52 -3.69
N LYS A 361 19.33 -1.64 -3.02
CA LYS A 361 19.81 -2.85 -3.68
C LYS A 361 18.67 -3.66 -4.29
N ALA A 362 17.54 -3.74 -3.60
CA ALA A 362 16.34 -4.39 -4.13
C ALA A 362 15.87 -3.68 -5.41
N ASN A 363 15.79 -2.36 -5.39
CA ASN A 363 15.38 -1.52 -6.51
C ASN A 363 16.35 -1.64 -7.67
N ALA A 364 17.67 -1.57 -7.42
CA ALA A 364 18.67 -1.76 -8.46
C ALA A 364 18.51 -3.13 -9.16
N GLU A 365 18.23 -4.20 -8.42
CA GLU A 365 18.00 -5.52 -9.01
C GLU A 365 16.69 -5.59 -9.80
N MET A 366 15.59 -5.02 -9.28
CA MET A 366 14.33 -4.92 -9.99
C MET A 366 14.50 -4.19 -11.34
N ILE A 367 15.15 -3.03 -11.31
CA ILE A 367 15.43 -2.21 -12.49
C ILE A 367 16.33 -2.95 -13.48
N ARG A 368 17.35 -3.64 -12.97
CA ARG A 368 18.25 -4.46 -13.79
C ARG A 368 17.51 -5.54 -14.57
N HIS A 369 16.47 -6.12 -13.97
CA HIS A 369 15.59 -7.08 -14.61
C HIS A 369 14.46 -6.45 -15.44
N GLY A 370 14.38 -5.13 -15.56
CA GLY A 370 13.38 -4.47 -16.41
C GLY A 370 12.05 -4.16 -15.74
N VAL A 371 11.96 -4.24 -14.40
CA VAL A 371 10.86 -3.61 -13.66
C VAL A 371 10.96 -2.09 -13.89
N ARG A 372 9.83 -1.46 -14.18
CA ARG A 372 9.79 -0.03 -14.48
C ARG A 372 10.23 0.82 -13.30
N ASN A 373 10.87 1.94 -13.62
CA ASN A 373 11.29 2.95 -12.65
C ASN A 373 10.79 4.32 -13.08
N ASN A 374 10.08 5.01 -12.20
CA ASN A 374 9.62 6.38 -12.39
C ASN A 374 8.83 6.57 -13.72
N ASP A 375 7.98 5.61 -14.06
CA ASP A 375 7.01 5.69 -15.15
C ASP A 375 5.86 6.64 -14.79
N TRP A 376 6.07 7.92 -15.09
CA TRP A 376 5.14 9.01 -14.81
C TRP A 376 3.89 8.99 -15.70
N ARG A 377 3.87 8.20 -16.78
CA ARG A 377 2.74 8.12 -17.70
C ARG A 377 1.65 7.17 -17.22
N ILE A 378 1.86 6.47 -16.11
CA ILE A 378 0.92 5.52 -15.52
C ILE A 378 -0.50 6.10 -15.35
N VAL A 379 -0.63 7.34 -14.88
CA VAL A 379 -1.94 7.99 -14.71
C VAL A 379 -2.59 8.32 -16.04
N ALA A 380 -1.82 8.77 -17.04
CA ALA A 380 -2.33 9.05 -18.38
C ALA A 380 -2.87 7.77 -19.07
N ARG A 381 -2.32 6.62 -18.70
CA ARG A 381 -2.76 5.29 -19.11
C ARG A 381 -3.87 4.68 -18.24
N ASN A 382 -4.45 5.43 -17.30
CA ASN A 382 -5.42 4.89 -16.34
C ASN A 382 -4.87 3.66 -15.60
N ASN A 383 -3.61 3.72 -15.19
CA ASN A 383 -2.86 2.65 -14.52
C ASN A 383 -2.53 1.42 -15.38
N ARG A 384 -2.72 1.48 -16.69
CA ARG A 384 -2.34 0.36 -17.57
C ARG A 384 -0.83 0.29 -17.73
N TYR A 385 -0.31 -0.93 -17.86
CA TYR A 385 1.09 -1.15 -18.19
C TYR A 385 1.39 -0.65 -19.60
N TYR A 386 0.53 -0.94 -20.57
CA TYR A 386 0.67 -0.48 -21.96
C TYR A 386 -0.48 0.42 -22.42
N GLU A 387 -0.21 1.31 -23.39
CA GLU A 387 -1.25 2.21 -23.91
C GLU A 387 -2.23 1.45 -24.81
N SER A 388 -1.75 0.50 -25.62
CA SER A 388 -2.60 -0.39 -26.44
C SER A 388 -3.63 -1.14 -25.58
N SER A 389 -3.29 -1.49 -24.34
CA SER A 389 -4.16 -2.22 -23.41
C SER A 389 -5.19 -1.34 -22.70
N LYS A 390 -5.27 -0.04 -23.01
CA LYS A 390 -6.15 0.91 -22.29
C LYS A 390 -7.63 0.57 -22.36
N HIS A 391 -8.06 -0.05 -23.45
CA HIS A 391 -9.44 -0.48 -23.67
C HIS A 391 -9.75 -1.83 -22.99
N LEU A 392 -8.73 -2.56 -22.54
CA LEU A 392 -8.89 -3.86 -21.91
C LEU A 392 -9.30 -3.71 -20.44
N LEU A 393 -10.22 -4.58 -20.03
CA LEU A 393 -10.68 -4.71 -18.64
C LEU A 393 -9.93 -5.81 -17.87
N GLU A 394 -9.25 -6.68 -18.60
CA GLU A 394 -8.48 -7.83 -18.12
C GLU A 394 -7.27 -8.04 -19.03
N ALA A 395 -6.24 -8.73 -18.54
CA ALA A 395 -5.07 -9.09 -19.32
C ALA A 395 -5.45 -9.93 -20.56
N ASP A 396 -4.98 -9.51 -21.73
CA ASP A 396 -5.15 -10.27 -22.97
C ASP A 396 -3.93 -11.17 -23.20
N LYS A 397 -4.17 -12.48 -23.28
CA LYS A 397 -3.12 -13.47 -23.55
C LYS A 397 -2.46 -13.28 -24.92
N SER A 398 -3.13 -12.61 -25.87
CA SER A 398 -2.56 -12.27 -27.17
C SER A 398 -1.42 -11.24 -27.08
N GLN A 399 -1.36 -10.49 -25.98
CA GLN A 399 -0.31 -9.52 -25.71
C GLN A 399 0.92 -10.14 -25.05
N VAL A 400 1.03 -11.46 -24.96
CA VAL A 400 2.23 -12.14 -24.46
C VAL A 400 3.10 -12.56 -25.65
N ILE A 401 4.41 -12.31 -25.58
CA ILE A 401 5.34 -12.78 -26.62
C ILE A 401 5.21 -14.29 -26.78
N ASN A 402 4.92 -14.74 -28.00
CA ASN A 402 4.95 -16.16 -28.33
C ASN A 402 6.43 -16.63 -28.35
N PRO A 403 6.80 -17.66 -27.56
CA PRO A 403 8.16 -18.20 -27.56
C PRO A 403 8.67 -18.62 -28.95
N GLU A 404 7.80 -19.05 -29.86
CA GLU A 404 8.15 -19.48 -31.21
C GLU A 404 8.56 -18.31 -32.12
N GLN A 405 7.90 -17.15 -31.96
CA GLN A 405 8.22 -15.92 -32.71
C GLN A 405 9.65 -15.43 -32.41
N TRP A 406 10.19 -15.74 -31.24
CA TRP A 406 11.51 -15.28 -30.83
C TRP A 406 12.66 -15.89 -31.63
N ASN A 407 12.54 -17.17 -32.01
CA ASN A 407 13.55 -17.85 -32.82
C ASN A 407 13.70 -17.21 -34.21
N GLU A 408 12.67 -16.53 -34.70
CA GLU A 408 12.68 -15.76 -35.95
C GLU A 408 13.21 -14.34 -35.75
N ILE A 409 12.89 -13.72 -34.60
CA ILE A 409 13.36 -12.38 -34.24
C ILE A 409 14.89 -12.35 -33.97
N LEU A 410 15.43 -13.39 -33.34
CA LEU A 410 16.89 -13.54 -33.14
C LEU A 410 17.67 -13.77 -34.43
N LYS A 411 17.00 -14.22 -35.50
CA LYS A 411 17.61 -14.49 -36.82
C LYS A 411 17.52 -13.30 -37.79
N SER A 412 16.70 -12.30 -37.49
CA SER A 412 16.41 -11.16 -38.38
C SER A 412 17.16 -9.87 -38.01
N ASN A 413 18.05 -9.94 -37.02
CA ASN A 413 19.12 -8.96 -36.75
C ASN A 413 20.47 -9.68 -36.83
#